data_AF-A0A8T7GNA4-F1
#
_entry.id   AF-A0A8T7GNA4-F1
#
_cell.length_a   1.000
_cell.length_b   1.000
_cell.length_c   1.000
_cell.angle_alpha   90.00
_cell.angle_beta   90.00
_cell.angle_gamma   90.00
#
_symmetry.space_group_name_H-M   'P 1'
#
loop_
_entity.id
_entity.type
_entity.pdbx_description
1 polymer ?
#
loop_
_entity_poly.entity_id
_entity_poly.type
_entity_poly.pdbx_seq_one_letter_code
_entity_poly.pdbx_strand_id
1 'polypeptide(L)'
;MPDQEYVQTDGKATTPSNGLYMDGERLIVLPLRSCGAMIEAIRDLVGDMAAGPLYYLGKRIGQGLVNEVSKRVKGKGRVEDVAHAVGDLLEELGFGKISIIDADNETATLKLYSPPSIIGMRLVSGKEKSIGGGTSRGFCHLERGIIAAIFEEILGRRVKVLEAEAGEESGKPYCTLKLIAFDSTVNSAKRAYERVA
;
A
#
# COMPACT_ATOMS: atom_id res chain seq x y z
N MET A 1 -35.64 18.08 -0.82
CA MET A 1 -34.40 18.30 -0.06
C MET A 1 -34.76 18.03 1.39
N PRO A 2 -34.12 17.08 2.09
CA PRO A 2 -34.44 16.86 3.49
C PRO A 2 -33.81 17.97 4.33
N ASP A 3 -34.61 18.53 5.23
CA ASP A 3 -34.23 19.57 6.16
C ASP A 3 -33.13 19.06 7.11
N GLN A 4 -32.02 19.80 7.23
CA GLN A 4 -30.95 19.48 8.16
C GLN A 4 -31.26 20.09 9.52
N GLU A 5 -31.51 19.23 10.52
CA GLU A 5 -31.61 19.63 11.92
C GLU A 5 -30.21 20.00 12.46
N TYR A 6 -30.09 21.23 12.94
CA TYR A 6 -28.92 21.71 13.66
C TYR A 6 -29.04 21.33 15.14
N VAL A 7 -28.13 20.48 15.63
CA VAL A 7 -27.97 20.24 17.07
C VAL A 7 -27.07 21.34 17.65
N GLN A 8 -27.65 22.24 18.46
CA GLN A 8 -26.90 23.21 19.25
C GLN A 8 -26.32 22.54 20.50
N THR A 9 -25.00 22.49 20.60
CA THR A 9 -24.29 22.22 21.87
C THR A 9 -23.33 23.37 22.15
N ASP A 10 -23.55 24.06 23.28
CA ASP A 10 -22.60 24.88 24.03
C ASP A 10 -21.76 25.94 23.29
N GLY A 11 -22.42 26.87 22.58
CA GLY A 11 -21.88 28.23 22.36
C GLY A 11 -20.58 28.37 21.57
N LYS A 12 -20.04 27.29 21.00
CA LYS A 12 -19.00 27.33 19.97
C LYS A 12 -19.66 27.09 18.63
N ALA A 13 -19.44 27.99 17.68
CA ALA A 13 -19.84 27.77 16.29
C ALA A 13 -19.24 26.44 15.81
N THR A 14 -20.05 25.39 15.78
CA THR A 14 -19.72 24.14 15.12
C THR A 14 -19.84 24.41 13.63
N THR A 15 -18.73 24.79 13.01
CA THR A 15 -18.62 24.76 11.55
C THR A 15 -19.09 23.38 11.09
N PRO A 16 -20.07 23.24 10.19
CA PRO A 16 -20.44 21.94 9.66
C PRO A 16 -19.21 21.36 8.96
N SER A 17 -18.55 20.42 9.62
CA SER A 17 -17.40 19.73 9.07
C SER A 17 -17.93 18.75 8.04
N ASN A 18 -18.16 19.21 6.81
CA ASN A 18 -18.46 18.35 5.65
C ASN A 18 -17.25 17.46 5.26
N GLY A 19 -16.33 17.20 6.19
CA GLY A 19 -15.19 16.33 6.00
C GLY A 19 -15.53 14.91 6.42
N LEU A 20 -15.03 13.94 5.65
CA LEU A 20 -14.93 12.57 6.12
C LEU A 20 -13.74 12.49 7.07
N TYR A 21 -13.91 11.88 8.25
CA TYR A 21 -12.84 11.72 9.23
C TYR A 21 -12.73 10.27 9.69
N MET A 22 -11.52 9.83 10.01
CA MET A 22 -11.20 8.56 10.65
C MET A 22 -10.16 8.85 11.74
N ASP A 23 -10.49 8.54 12.99
CA ASP A 23 -9.61 8.75 14.16
C ASP A 23 -9.02 10.18 14.28
N GLY A 24 -9.81 11.18 13.90
CA GLY A 24 -9.41 12.60 13.92
C GLY A 24 -8.62 13.05 12.69
N GLU A 25 -8.30 12.15 11.77
CA GLU A 25 -7.67 12.47 10.49
C GLU A 25 -8.72 12.74 9.41
N ARG A 26 -8.49 13.76 8.59
CA ARG A 26 -9.36 14.07 7.45
C ARG A 26 -9.06 13.14 6.29
N LEU A 27 -10.09 12.48 5.78
CA LEU A 27 -10.01 11.61 4.63
C LEU A 27 -10.41 12.34 3.33
N ILE A 28 -9.87 11.85 2.22
CA ILE A 28 -10.24 12.25 0.86
C ILE A 28 -10.66 10.98 0.11
N VAL A 29 -11.86 11.00 -0.46
CA VAL A 29 -12.34 9.93 -1.34
C VAL A 29 -12.00 10.31 -2.78
N LEU A 30 -11.20 9.48 -3.45
CA LEU A 30 -10.83 9.66 -4.84
C LEU A 30 -11.54 8.63 -5.73
N PRO A 31 -12.20 9.03 -6.82
CA PRO A 31 -12.66 8.08 -7.82
C PRO A 31 -11.49 7.26 -8.36
N LEU A 32 -11.69 5.95 -8.50
CA LEU A 32 -10.63 5.04 -8.92
C LEU A 32 -10.05 5.40 -10.31
N ARG A 33 -10.87 5.94 -11.20
CA ARG A 33 -10.44 6.45 -12.50
C ARG A 33 -9.46 7.63 -12.37
N SER A 34 -9.66 8.51 -11.38
CA SER A 34 -8.74 9.62 -11.10
C SER A 34 -7.40 9.10 -10.58
N CYS A 35 -7.42 8.10 -9.68
CA CYS A 35 -6.19 7.42 -9.23
C CYS A 35 -5.44 6.78 -10.41
N GLY A 36 -6.16 6.04 -11.26
CA GLY A 36 -5.63 5.47 -12.49
C GLY A 36 -5.00 6.49 -13.42
N ALA A 37 -5.65 7.64 -13.62
CA ALA A 37 -5.16 8.70 -14.50
C ALA A 37 -3.88 9.35 -13.97
N MET A 38 -3.77 9.54 -12.65
CA MET A 38 -2.52 10.02 -12.04
C MET A 38 -1.37 9.03 -12.25
N ILE A 39 -1.63 7.73 -12.09
CA ILE A 39 -0.61 6.69 -12.26
C ILE A 39 -0.19 6.57 -13.73
N GLU A 40 -1.13 6.56 -14.67
CA GLU A 40 -0.83 6.58 -16.12
C GLU A 40 -0.05 7.84 -16.48
N ALA A 41 -0.43 9.03 -15.99
CA ALA A 41 0.29 10.27 -16.29
C ALA A 41 1.76 10.22 -15.84
N ILE A 42 2.06 9.63 -14.68
CA ILE A 42 3.44 9.43 -14.22
C ILE A 42 4.18 8.47 -15.16
N ARG A 43 3.52 7.37 -15.58
CA ARG A 43 4.11 6.39 -16.51
C ARG A 43 4.35 6.96 -17.89
N ASP A 44 3.43 7.77 -18.41
CA ASP A 44 3.58 8.41 -19.72
C ASP A 44 4.72 9.43 -19.71
N LEU A 45 4.95 10.10 -18.57
CA LEU A 45 6.02 11.08 -18.43
C LEU A 45 7.42 10.47 -18.39
N VAL A 46 7.60 9.37 -17.63
CA VAL A 46 8.95 8.82 -17.35
C VAL A 46 9.14 7.35 -17.76
N GLY A 47 8.15 6.74 -18.41
CA GLY A 47 8.17 5.34 -18.83
C GLY A 47 8.43 4.38 -17.67
N ASP A 48 9.34 3.45 -17.87
CA ASP A 48 9.68 2.40 -16.88
C ASP A 48 10.30 2.98 -15.59
N MET A 49 10.83 4.21 -15.62
CA MET A 49 11.36 4.87 -14.42
C MET A 49 10.26 5.25 -13.43
N ALA A 50 8.98 5.20 -13.81
CA ALA A 50 7.83 5.48 -12.95
C ALA A 50 7.77 4.58 -11.71
N ALA A 51 8.41 3.41 -11.76
CA ALA A 51 8.49 2.48 -10.64
C ALA A 51 9.03 3.12 -9.36
N GLY A 52 10.09 3.93 -9.48
CA GLY A 52 10.71 4.60 -8.34
C GLY A 52 9.80 5.65 -7.69
N PRO A 53 9.32 6.67 -8.43
CA PRO A 53 8.40 7.68 -7.91
C PRO A 53 7.11 7.09 -7.33
N LEU A 54 6.47 6.12 -7.99
CA LEU A 54 5.26 5.48 -7.48
C LEU A 54 5.52 4.73 -6.17
N TYR A 55 6.64 4.00 -6.10
CA TYR A 55 7.05 3.32 -4.86
C TYR A 55 7.32 4.31 -3.73
N TYR A 56 7.98 5.43 -4.01
CA TYR A 56 8.28 6.44 -2.98
C TYR A 56 7.03 7.18 -2.52
N LEU A 57 6.12 7.51 -3.44
CA LEU A 57 4.80 8.03 -3.11
C LEU A 57 4.05 7.06 -2.19
N GLY A 58 4.06 5.78 -2.53
CA GLY A 58 3.51 4.72 -1.71
C GLY A 58 4.13 4.69 -0.32
N LYS A 59 5.46 4.77 -0.21
CA LYS A 59 6.15 4.83 1.09
C LYS A 59 5.68 6.00 1.94
N ARG A 60 5.51 7.19 1.36
CA ARG A 60 5.03 8.37 2.09
C ARG A 60 3.60 8.20 2.60
N ILE A 61 2.73 7.61 1.80
CA ILE A 61 1.36 7.24 2.23
C ILE A 61 1.42 6.22 3.36
N GLY A 62 2.20 5.14 3.19
CA GLY A 62 2.34 4.10 4.20
C GLY A 62 2.87 4.60 5.54
N GLN A 63 3.82 5.54 5.54
CA GLN A 63 4.30 6.21 6.76
C GLN A 63 3.17 6.95 7.51
N GLY A 64 2.25 7.58 6.78
CA GLY A 64 1.06 8.21 7.38
C GLY A 64 0.10 7.20 8.01
N LEU A 65 0.07 5.96 7.52
CA LEU A 65 -0.83 4.91 7.99
C LEU A 65 -0.28 4.08 9.16
N VAL A 66 0.98 4.29 9.59
CA VAL A 66 1.64 3.48 10.62
C VAL A 66 0.89 3.49 11.95
N ASN A 67 0.36 4.65 12.36
CA ASN A 67 -0.38 4.76 13.61
C ASN A 67 -1.66 3.92 13.58
N GLU A 68 -2.38 3.94 12.45
CA GLU A 68 -3.61 3.16 12.27
C GLU A 68 -3.35 1.66 12.26
N VAL A 69 -2.27 1.22 11.62
CA VAL A 69 -1.89 -0.20 11.65
C VAL A 69 -1.40 -0.60 13.04
N SER A 70 -0.59 0.22 13.71
CA SER A 70 -0.08 -0.05 15.06
C SER A 70 -1.19 -0.30 16.07
N LYS A 71 -2.32 0.41 15.97
CA LYS A 71 -3.52 0.18 16.81
C LYS A 71 -4.16 -1.19 16.58
N ARG A 72 -3.98 -1.77 15.39
CA ARG A 72 -4.60 -3.04 14.94
C ARG A 72 -3.71 -4.26 15.17
N VAL A 73 -2.39 -4.09 15.27
CA VAL A 73 -1.44 -5.19 15.50
C VAL A 73 -1.70 -5.81 16.87
N LYS A 74 -2.27 -7.02 16.88
CA LYS A 74 -2.48 -7.83 18.07
C LYS A 74 -1.31 -8.81 18.19
N GLY A 75 -0.32 -8.53 19.05
CA GLY A 75 0.78 -9.48 19.30
C GLY A 75 2.13 -8.83 19.55
N LYS A 76 3.19 -9.62 19.40
CA LYS A 76 4.59 -9.21 19.65
C LYS A 76 5.26 -8.55 18.43
N GLY A 77 4.47 -8.02 17.50
CA GLY A 77 5.00 -7.42 16.27
C GLY A 77 5.65 -8.45 15.34
N ARG A 78 5.08 -9.66 15.22
CA ARG A 78 5.53 -10.63 14.21
C ARG A 78 5.09 -10.16 12.82
N VAL A 79 5.83 -10.53 11.79
CA VAL A 79 5.50 -10.22 10.38
C VAL A 79 4.07 -10.62 10.02
N GLU A 80 3.62 -11.81 10.46
CA GLU A 80 2.25 -12.29 10.27
C GLU A 80 1.19 -11.37 10.92
N ASP A 81 1.41 -10.96 12.18
CA ASP A 81 0.49 -10.07 12.91
C ASP A 81 0.35 -8.71 12.18
N VAL A 82 1.48 -8.19 11.67
CA VAL A 82 1.51 -6.96 10.86
C VAL A 82 0.81 -7.15 9.52
N ALA A 83 1.01 -8.29 8.85
CA ALA A 83 0.38 -8.60 7.58
C ALA A 83 -1.14 -8.62 7.68
N HIS A 84 -1.69 -9.21 8.75
CA HIS A 84 -3.13 -9.18 9.01
C HIS A 84 -3.64 -7.76 9.24
N ALA A 85 -2.99 -6.98 10.11
CA ALA A 85 -3.39 -5.60 10.40
C ALA A 85 -3.33 -4.69 9.16
N VAL A 86 -2.30 -4.86 8.32
CA VAL A 86 -2.17 -4.17 7.03
C VAL A 86 -3.27 -4.59 6.07
N GLY A 87 -3.57 -5.89 6.00
CA GLY A 87 -4.65 -6.42 5.16
C GLY A 87 -6.00 -5.81 5.50
N ASP A 88 -6.35 -5.82 6.79
CA ASP A 88 -7.62 -5.26 7.28
C ASP A 88 -7.73 -3.77 6.98
N LEU A 89 -6.68 -2.98 7.25
CA LEU A 89 -6.68 -1.54 6.99
C LEU A 89 -6.77 -1.22 5.50
N LEU A 90 -5.98 -1.90 4.66
CA LEU A 90 -5.97 -1.62 3.23
C LEU A 90 -7.27 -2.03 2.55
N GLU A 91 -7.91 -3.11 3.00
CA GLU A 91 -9.24 -3.49 2.52
C GLU A 91 -10.30 -2.43 2.89
N GLU A 92 -10.28 -1.93 4.13
CA GLU A 92 -11.16 -0.86 4.61
C GLU A 92 -10.97 0.46 3.83
N LEU A 93 -9.71 0.80 3.53
CA LEU A 93 -9.37 2.00 2.75
C LEU A 93 -9.59 1.84 1.24
N GLY A 94 -10.06 0.67 0.78
CA GLY A 94 -10.34 0.42 -0.64
C GLY A 94 -9.11 0.19 -1.51
N PHE A 95 -7.97 -0.18 -0.92
CA PHE A 95 -6.76 -0.61 -1.65
C PHE A 95 -6.86 -2.06 -2.16
N GLY A 96 -7.94 -2.76 -1.84
CA GLY A 96 -8.17 -4.14 -2.25
C GLY A 96 -7.94 -5.13 -1.11
N LYS A 97 -8.25 -6.39 -1.38
CA LYS A 97 -8.18 -7.45 -0.37
C LYS A 97 -6.80 -8.08 -0.37
N ILE A 98 -6.20 -8.22 0.82
CA ILE A 98 -4.94 -8.95 0.99
C ILE A 98 -5.23 -10.35 1.55
N SER A 99 -4.79 -11.37 0.83
CA SER A 99 -4.72 -12.75 1.32
C SER A 99 -3.27 -13.09 1.67
N ILE A 100 -3.01 -13.55 2.88
CA ILE A 100 -1.69 -14.04 3.28
C ILE A 100 -1.56 -15.48 2.77
N ILE A 101 -0.59 -15.72 1.89
CA ILE A 101 -0.30 -17.05 1.35
C ILE A 101 0.61 -17.82 2.31
N ASP A 102 1.63 -17.13 2.80
CA ASP A 102 2.65 -17.70 3.68
C ASP A 102 3.25 -16.56 4.52
N ALA A 103 3.61 -16.85 5.77
CA ALA A 103 4.26 -15.90 6.66
C ALA A 103 5.08 -16.63 7.73
N ASP A 104 6.29 -16.15 7.94
CA ASP A 104 7.16 -16.58 9.05
C ASP A 104 7.64 -15.33 9.83
N ASN A 105 8.71 -15.46 10.63
CA ASN A 105 9.22 -14.34 11.44
C ASN A 105 9.94 -13.25 10.62
N GLU A 106 10.39 -13.55 9.41
CA GLU A 106 11.20 -12.67 8.56
C GLU A 106 10.58 -12.42 7.19
N THR A 107 9.72 -13.32 6.71
CA THR A 107 9.15 -13.24 5.37
C THR A 107 7.64 -13.34 5.39
N ALA A 108 7.01 -12.73 4.39
CA ALA A 108 5.60 -12.94 4.10
C ALA A 108 5.36 -12.91 2.59
N THR A 109 4.45 -13.75 2.12
CA THR A 109 3.94 -13.73 0.77
C THR A 109 2.48 -13.31 0.81
N LEU A 110 2.18 -12.16 0.23
CA LEU A 110 0.87 -11.54 0.24
C LEU A 110 0.30 -11.55 -1.17
N LYS A 111 -0.97 -11.91 -1.34
CA LYS A 111 -1.70 -11.74 -2.60
C LYS A 111 -2.71 -10.61 -2.44
N LEU A 112 -2.46 -9.50 -3.14
CA LEU A 112 -3.31 -8.32 -3.15
C LEU A 112 -4.23 -8.36 -4.36
N TYR A 113 -5.53 -8.51 -4.11
CA TYR A 113 -6.58 -8.52 -5.12
C TYR A 113 -7.16 -7.14 -5.33
N SER A 114 -7.42 -6.81 -6.59
CA SER A 114 -8.04 -5.55 -7.00
C SER A 114 -7.30 -4.28 -6.56
N PRO A 115 -5.95 -4.19 -6.66
CA PRO A 115 -5.24 -2.99 -6.24
C PRO A 115 -5.60 -1.78 -7.11
N PRO A 116 -5.71 -0.56 -6.52
CA PRO A 116 -6.05 0.65 -7.26
C PRO A 116 -5.12 0.95 -8.41
N SER A 117 -3.83 0.67 -8.26
CA SER A 117 -2.85 0.87 -9.33
C SER A 117 -3.16 0.04 -10.56
N ILE A 118 -3.65 -1.20 -10.40
CA ILE A 118 -4.03 -2.04 -11.53
C ILE A 118 -5.40 -1.62 -12.08
N ILE A 119 -6.43 -1.56 -11.24
CA ILE A 119 -7.79 -1.33 -11.71
C ILE A 119 -7.92 0.07 -12.31
N GLY A 120 -7.33 1.08 -11.67
CA GLY A 120 -7.34 2.45 -12.16
C GLY A 120 -6.75 2.54 -13.58
N MET A 121 -5.62 1.90 -13.84
CA MET A 121 -5.04 1.90 -15.18
C MET A 121 -5.91 1.16 -16.19
N ARG A 122 -6.48 0.00 -15.83
CA ARG A 122 -7.44 -0.71 -16.70
C ARG A 122 -8.60 0.20 -17.12
N LEU A 123 -9.15 0.98 -16.19
CA LEU A 123 -10.26 1.91 -16.44
C LEU A 123 -9.87 3.10 -17.33
N VAL A 124 -8.61 3.51 -17.34
CA VAL A 124 -8.15 4.71 -18.07
C VAL A 124 -7.64 4.37 -19.45
N SER A 125 -6.77 3.37 -19.57
CA SER A 125 -6.06 3.07 -20.81
C SER A 125 -6.63 1.88 -21.57
N GLY A 126 -7.62 1.18 -21.02
CA GLY A 126 -8.15 -0.06 -21.61
C GLY A 126 -7.08 -1.15 -21.76
N LYS A 127 -5.91 -0.99 -21.11
CA LYS A 127 -4.80 -1.95 -21.10
C LYS A 127 -5.16 -3.14 -20.19
N GLU A 128 -6.20 -3.89 -20.56
CA GLU A 128 -6.49 -5.22 -19.98
C GLU A 128 -5.41 -6.23 -20.36
N LYS A 129 -4.83 -6.09 -21.57
CA LYS A 129 -4.00 -7.11 -22.22
C LYS A 129 -2.59 -7.30 -21.65
N SER A 130 -2.10 -6.44 -20.77
CA SER A 130 -0.72 -6.52 -20.26
C SER A 130 -0.59 -7.16 -18.88
N ILE A 131 -1.69 -7.47 -18.20
CA ILE A 131 -1.67 -8.09 -16.86
C ILE A 131 -1.63 -9.60 -17.05
N GLY A 132 -0.43 -10.15 -17.23
CA GLY A 132 -0.21 -11.58 -17.50
C GLY A 132 0.69 -11.85 -18.71
N GLY A 133 1.14 -10.82 -19.42
CA GLY A 133 1.97 -10.97 -20.62
C GLY A 133 3.47 -10.95 -20.37
N GLY A 134 4.00 -11.72 -19.41
CA GLY A 134 5.45 -12.00 -19.28
C GLY A 134 6.40 -10.79 -19.19
N THR A 135 5.89 -9.57 -19.06
CA THR A 135 6.72 -8.38 -18.89
C THR A 135 7.25 -8.45 -17.47
N SER A 136 8.56 -8.46 -17.32
CA SER A 136 9.29 -8.36 -16.04
C SER A 136 9.02 -7.05 -15.26
N ARG A 137 7.99 -6.30 -15.63
CA ARG A 137 7.63 -4.98 -15.11
C ARG A 137 6.53 -5.15 -14.08
N GLY A 138 6.84 -4.83 -12.83
CA GLY A 138 5.85 -4.85 -11.76
C GLY A 138 4.76 -3.78 -11.99
N PHE A 139 3.54 -4.05 -11.54
CA PHE A 139 2.41 -3.15 -11.68
C PHE A 139 2.08 -2.43 -10.38
N CYS A 140 2.27 -3.08 -9.23
CA CYS A 140 1.80 -2.63 -7.92
C CYS A 140 2.83 -1.80 -7.15
N HIS A 141 3.57 -0.92 -7.83
CA HIS A 141 4.65 -0.14 -7.19
C HIS A 141 4.16 0.75 -6.05
N LEU A 142 2.99 1.36 -6.20
CA LEU A 142 2.39 2.22 -5.18
C LEU A 142 2.07 1.41 -3.91
N GLU A 143 1.31 0.33 -4.05
CA GLU A 143 0.90 -0.52 -2.93
C GLU A 143 2.10 -1.19 -2.28
N ARG A 144 3.09 -1.60 -3.08
CA ARG A 144 4.36 -2.14 -2.60
C ARG A 144 5.12 -1.14 -1.72
N GLY A 145 5.10 0.14 -2.08
CA GLY A 145 5.66 1.22 -1.27
C GLY A 145 4.92 1.41 0.05
N ILE A 146 3.57 1.41 0.01
CA ILE A 146 2.73 1.54 1.21
C ILE A 146 3.04 0.41 2.20
N ILE A 147 2.99 -0.84 1.73
CA ILE A 147 3.25 -2.03 2.54
C ILE A 147 4.68 -1.99 3.09
N ALA A 148 5.68 -1.69 2.25
CA ALA A 148 7.06 -1.62 2.71
C ALA A 148 7.24 -0.62 3.86
N ALA A 149 6.71 0.60 3.73
CA ALA A 149 6.84 1.61 4.78
C ALA A 149 6.19 1.17 6.09
N ILE A 150 4.99 0.61 6.05
CA ILE A 150 4.30 0.18 7.26
C ILE A 150 5.10 -0.92 7.98
N PHE A 151 5.55 -1.94 7.25
CA PHE A 151 6.33 -3.02 7.85
C PHE A 151 7.68 -2.55 8.38
N GLU A 152 8.37 -1.63 7.71
CA GLU A 152 9.65 -1.09 8.20
C GLU A 152 9.49 -0.37 9.54
N GLU A 153 8.46 0.47 9.66
CA GLU A 153 8.22 1.27 10.85
C GLU A 153 7.73 0.42 12.02
N ILE A 154 6.82 -0.53 11.78
CA ILE A 154 6.27 -1.38 12.84
C ILE A 154 7.28 -2.42 13.33
N LEU A 155 8.05 -3.04 12.42
CA LEU A 155 9.04 -4.04 12.80
C LEU A 155 10.35 -3.42 13.31
N GLY A 156 10.60 -2.13 13.06
CA GLY A 156 11.86 -1.48 13.36
C GLY A 156 13.05 -2.06 12.56
N ARG A 157 12.77 -2.71 11.42
CA ARG A 157 13.74 -3.41 10.56
C ARG A 157 13.66 -2.87 9.14
N ARG A 158 14.68 -3.13 8.34
CA ARG A 158 14.56 -2.86 6.90
C ARG A 158 13.74 -3.94 6.26
N VAL A 159 12.91 -3.57 5.30
CA VAL A 159 12.00 -4.49 4.63
C VAL A 159 12.08 -4.27 3.13
N LYS A 160 12.33 -5.36 2.42
CA LYS A 160 12.26 -5.38 0.97
C LYS A 160 10.95 -6.03 0.55
N VAL A 161 10.14 -5.30 -0.19
CA VAL A 161 8.93 -5.85 -0.81
C VAL A 161 9.16 -5.94 -2.31
N LEU A 162 9.04 -7.15 -2.84
CA LEU A 162 9.20 -7.50 -4.24
C LEU A 162 7.85 -7.91 -4.81
N GLU A 163 7.60 -7.56 -6.06
CA GLU A 163 6.47 -8.15 -6.79
C GLU A 163 6.96 -9.44 -7.43
N ALA A 164 6.39 -10.56 -7.00
CA ALA A 164 6.76 -11.89 -7.50
C ALA A 164 5.97 -12.24 -8.76
N GLU A 165 4.70 -11.84 -8.80
CA GLU A 165 3.77 -12.15 -9.88
C GLU A 165 2.67 -11.10 -9.93
N ALA A 166 2.13 -10.84 -11.12
CA ALA A 166 0.87 -10.13 -11.30
C ALA A 166 0.04 -10.84 -12.37
N GLY A 167 -1.26 -10.94 -12.15
CA GLY A 167 -2.12 -11.73 -13.01
C GLY A 167 -3.60 -11.46 -12.76
N GLU A 168 -4.42 -12.40 -13.20
CA GLU A 168 -5.86 -12.39 -12.98
C GLU A 168 -6.34 -13.75 -12.50
N GLU A 169 -7.20 -13.76 -11.48
CA GLU A 169 -7.77 -14.96 -10.89
C GLU A 169 -9.28 -14.76 -10.77
N SER A 170 -10.07 -15.61 -11.41
CA SER A 170 -11.55 -15.52 -11.43
C SER A 170 -12.07 -14.12 -11.82
N GLY A 171 -11.44 -13.48 -12.82
CA GLY A 171 -11.83 -12.15 -13.31
C GLY A 171 -11.32 -10.98 -12.44
N LYS A 172 -10.54 -11.25 -11.39
CA LYS A 172 -10.00 -10.21 -10.50
C LYS A 172 -8.49 -10.06 -10.70
N PRO A 173 -7.99 -8.86 -11.03
CA PRO A 173 -6.55 -8.64 -11.08
C PRO A 173 -5.92 -8.81 -9.71
N TYR A 174 -4.69 -9.30 -9.66
CA TYR A 174 -3.93 -9.42 -8.43
C TYR A 174 -2.44 -9.15 -8.62
N CYS A 175 -1.77 -8.86 -7.51
CA CYS A 175 -0.31 -8.87 -7.38
C CYS A 175 0.09 -9.78 -6.21
N THR A 176 1.07 -10.65 -6.43
CA THR A 176 1.74 -11.41 -5.37
C THR A 176 2.99 -10.63 -4.95
N LEU A 177 3.05 -10.25 -3.68
CA LEU A 177 4.11 -9.47 -3.08
C LEU A 177 4.89 -10.35 -2.09
N LYS A 178 6.20 -10.44 -2.28
CA LYS A 178 7.12 -11.12 -1.36
C LYS A 178 7.84 -10.09 -0.50
N LEU A 179 7.64 -10.20 0.79
CA LEU A 179 8.23 -9.37 1.83
C LEU A 179 9.38 -10.11 2.49
N ILE A 180 10.49 -9.39 2.73
CA ILE A 180 11.69 -9.91 3.40
C ILE A 180 12.17 -8.82 4.37
N ALA A 181 12.01 -9.06 5.67
CA ALA A 181 12.56 -8.25 6.75
C ALA A 181 13.98 -8.71 7.08
N PHE A 182 14.88 -7.76 7.30
CA PHE A 182 16.27 -8.05 7.65
C PHE A 182 16.86 -6.97 8.54
N ASP A 183 17.78 -7.37 9.40
CA ASP A 183 18.43 -6.45 10.34
C ASP A 183 19.41 -5.53 9.61
N SER A 184 19.28 -4.23 9.90
CA SER A 184 20.09 -3.18 9.30
C SER A 184 21.57 -3.25 9.71
N THR A 185 21.87 -3.91 10.83
CA THR A 185 23.22 -4.02 11.44
C THR A 185 24.14 -5.03 10.75
N VAL A 186 23.61 -6.02 10.04
CA VAL A 186 24.43 -7.12 9.48
C VAL A 186 25.11 -6.72 8.16
N ASN A 187 24.49 -5.82 7.38
CA ASN A 187 25.00 -5.43 6.06
C ASN A 187 26.09 -4.36 6.08
N SER A 188 26.21 -3.56 7.15
CA SER A 188 27.34 -2.62 7.33
C SER A 188 28.63 -3.38 7.64
N ALA A 189 28.58 -4.44 8.45
CA ALA A 189 29.75 -5.25 8.77
C ALA A 189 30.23 -6.07 7.56
N LYS A 190 29.32 -6.72 6.82
CA LYS A 190 29.70 -7.53 5.65
C LYS A 190 30.26 -6.69 4.50
N ARG A 191 29.68 -5.51 4.23
CA ARG A 191 30.21 -4.56 3.23
C ARG A 191 31.49 -3.85 3.66
N ALA A 192 31.73 -3.68 4.97
CA ALA A 192 33.00 -3.18 5.47
C ALA A 192 34.10 -4.22 5.31
N TYR A 193 33.80 -5.50 5.55
CA TYR A 193 34.76 -6.60 5.39
C TYR A 193 35.12 -6.85 3.91
N GLU A 194 34.14 -6.84 3.01
CA GLU A 194 34.33 -7.01 1.55
C GLU A 194 35.01 -5.80 0.86
N ARG A 195 35.26 -4.70 1.57
CA ARG A 195 36.04 -3.54 1.07
C ARG A 195 37.48 -3.51 1.57
N VAL A 196 37.82 -4.35 2.54
CA VAL A 196 39.15 -4.42 3.18
C VAL A 196 39.87 -5.73 2.84
N ALA A 197 39.14 -6.76 2.40
CA ALA A 197 39.67 -7.98 1.79
C ALA A 197 39.82 -7.82 0.27
#